data_AF-A0A3D5F8K8-F1
#
_entry.id   AF-A0A3D5F8K8-F1
#
_cell.length_a   1.000
_cell.length_b   1.000
_cell.length_c   1.000
_cell.angle_alpha   90.00
_cell.angle_beta   90.00
_cell.angle_gamma   90.00
#
_symmetry.space_group_name_H-M   'P 1'
#
loop_
_entity.id
_entity.type
_entity.pdbx_description
1 polymer ?
#
loop_
_entity_poly.entity_id
_entity_poly.type
_entity_poly.pdbx_seq_one_letter_code
_entity_poly.pdbx_strand_id
1 'polypeptide(L)' 'AIAPAGCQFIGYWPNQGYEFTQSKALTEDGSHFVGLSLDDENQYDQTDDRILSWCTQLVTELSEL' A
#
# COMPACT_ATOMS: atom_id res chain seq x y z
N ALA A 1 2.08 -16.03 9.32
CA ALA A 1 2.55 -14.66 8.98
C ALA A 1 3.72 -14.80 8.02
N ILE A 2 3.82 -13.95 6.99
CA ILE A 2 4.92 -13.97 6.02
C ILE A 2 6.13 -13.13 6.48
N ALA A 3 5.92 -12.20 7.42
CA ALA A 3 6.98 -11.41 8.05
C ALA A 3 8.21 -12.20 8.57
N PRO A 4 8.09 -13.41 9.15
CA PRO A 4 9.23 -14.19 9.63
C PRO A 4 10.04 -14.87 8.51
N ALA A 5 9.63 -14.76 7.24
CA ALA A 5 10.26 -15.48 6.13
C ALA A 5 11.60 -14.89 5.68
N GLY A 6 12.07 -13.79 6.29
CA GLY A 6 13.34 -13.13 5.93
C GLY A 6 13.31 -12.41 4.59
N CYS A 7 12.12 -12.12 4.06
CA CYS A 7 11.91 -11.33 2.86
C CYS A 7 11.92 -9.83 3.18
N GLN A 8 12.42 -9.03 2.25
CA GLN A 8 12.25 -7.58 2.29
C GLN A 8 10.86 -7.21 1.74
N PHE A 9 10.09 -6.47 2.53
CA PHE A 9 8.80 -5.95 2.11
C PHE A 9 9.00 -4.64 1.35
N ILE A 10 8.33 -4.52 0.21
CA ILE A 10 8.25 -3.32 -0.63
C ILE A 10 6.78 -3.03 -0.95
N GLY A 11 6.48 -1.86 -1.49
CA GLY A 11 5.14 -1.48 -1.92
C GLY A 11 4.26 -0.93 -0.80
N TYR A 12 4.86 -0.33 0.23
CA TYR A 12 4.12 0.40 1.26
C TYR A 12 3.33 1.56 0.64
N TRP A 13 2.08 1.74 1.04
CA TRP A 13 1.19 2.72 0.42
C TRP A 13 0.73 3.77 1.44
N PRO A 14 0.77 5.07 1.13
CA PRO A 14 0.35 6.11 2.09
C PRO A 14 -1.10 5.90 2.53
N ASN A 15 -1.37 6.08 3.83
CA ASN A 15 -2.72 5.94 4.38
C ASN A 15 -3.62 7.19 4.17
N GLN A 16 -3.11 8.20 3.46
CA GLN A 16 -3.79 9.47 3.25
C GLN A 16 -4.85 9.34 2.16
N GLY A 17 -5.97 10.06 2.32
CA GLY A 17 -7.05 10.05 1.35
C GLY A 17 -8.03 8.88 1.48
N TYR A 18 -8.01 8.17 2.61
CA TYR A 18 -8.99 7.12 2.96
C TYR A 18 -9.74 7.52 4.23
N GLU A 19 -11.03 7.17 4.33
CA GLU A 19 -11.79 7.28 5.58
C GLU A 19 -11.89 5.89 6.22
N PHE A 20 -11.24 5.72 7.38
CA PHE A 20 -11.30 4.47 8.14
C PHE A 20 -11.12 4.74 9.65
N THR A 21 -11.72 3.90 10.49
CA THR A 21 -11.59 4.01 11.96
C THR A 21 -10.33 3.31 12.48
N GLN A 22 -10.04 2.12 11.96
CA GLN A 22 -8.84 1.35 12.29
C GLN A 22 -8.56 0.36 11.17
N SER A 23 -7.30 0.16 10.81
CA SER A 23 -6.90 -0.87 9.86
C SER A 23 -5.74 -1.70 10.41
N LYS A 24 -5.88 -3.03 10.31
CA LYS A 24 -4.80 -3.98 10.64
C LYS A 24 -3.71 -4.01 9.58
N ALA A 25 -3.96 -3.40 8.42
CA ALA A 25 -3.00 -3.30 7.34
C ALA A 25 -2.09 -2.07 7.49
N LEU A 26 -2.18 -1.30 8.58
CA LEU A 26 -1.27 -0.19 8.84
C LEU A 26 0.07 -0.68 9.36
N THR A 27 1.12 0.05 9.01
CA THR A 27 2.44 -0.04 9.64
C THR A 27 2.36 0.31 11.12
N GLU A 28 3.38 -0.06 11.90
CA GLU A 28 3.39 0.17 13.36
C GLU A 28 3.28 1.66 13.75
N ASP A 29 3.81 2.54 12.90
CA ASP A 29 3.71 4.00 13.05
C ASP A 29 2.39 4.57 12.50
N GLY A 30 1.56 3.73 11.88
CA GLY A 30 0.25 4.09 11.36
C GLY A 30 0.27 5.02 10.16
N SER A 31 1.42 5.26 9.52
CA SER A 31 1.56 6.23 8.42
C SER A 31 1.29 5.62 7.03
N HIS A 32 1.51 4.32 6.87
CA HIS A 32 1.35 3.61 5.60
C HIS A 32 0.54 2.33 5.80
N PHE A 33 -0.10 1.88 4.73
CA PHE A 33 -0.53 0.51 4.58
C PHE A 33 0.65 -0.37 4.17
N VAL A 34 0.62 -1.64 4.58
CA VAL A 34 1.58 -2.69 4.19
C VAL A 34 1.45 -3.13 2.72
N GLY A 35 0.61 -2.45 1.93
CA GLY A 35 0.34 -2.69 0.52
C GLY A 35 -0.71 -1.70 -0.01
N LEU A 36 -0.94 -1.69 -1.33
CA LEU A 36 -1.95 -0.84 -1.95
C LEU A 36 -3.35 -1.09 -1.38
N SER A 37 -4.02 -0.01 -0.96
CA SER A 37 -5.42 -0.02 -0.53
C SER A 37 -6.32 0.49 -1.64
N LEU A 38 -7.37 -0.26 -1.99
CA LEU A 38 -8.37 0.11 -2.99
C LEU A 38 -9.75 0.06 -2.36
N ASP A 39 -10.61 0.99 -2.79
CA ASP A 39 -11.97 1.13 -2.30
C ASP A 39 -12.91 1.31 -3.50
N ASP A 40 -13.53 0.19 -3.90
CA ASP A 40 -14.44 0.12 -5.05
C ASP A 40 -15.82 0.72 -4.78
N GLU A 41 -16.21 0.93 -3.52
CA GLU A 41 -17.55 1.45 -3.18
C GLU A 41 -17.55 2.98 -3.10
N ASN A 42 -16.49 3.59 -2.57
CA ASN A 42 -16.41 5.02 -2.32
C ASN A 42 -15.40 5.76 -3.19
N GLN A 43 -14.41 5.08 -3.76
CA GLN A 43 -13.28 5.71 -4.47
C GLN A 43 -12.90 5.00 -5.77
N TYR A 44 -13.86 4.33 -6.41
CA TYR A 44 -13.64 3.56 -7.63
C TYR A 44 -12.89 4.33 -8.73
N ASP A 45 -13.21 5.62 -8.91
CA ASP A 45 -12.57 6.47 -9.94
C ASP A 45 -11.06 6.68 -9.70
N GLN A 46 -10.55 6.40 -8.49
CA GLN A 46 -9.12 6.49 -8.17
C GLN A 46 -8.39 5.15 -8.35
N THR A 47 -9.10 4.06 -8.61
CA THR A 47 -8.51 2.71 -8.64
C THR A 47 -7.43 2.57 -9.69
N ASP A 48 -7.71 2.97 -10.93
CA ASP A 48 -6.75 2.85 -12.03
C ASP A 48 -5.48 3.67 -11.79
N ASP A 49 -5.64 4.92 -11.36
CA ASP A 49 -4.52 5.81 -11.06
C ASP A 49 -3.66 5.32 -9.89
N ARG A 50 -4.30 4.78 -8.84
CA ARG A 50 -3.60 4.20 -7.68
C ARG A 50 -2.83 2.94 -8.06
N ILE A 51 -3.41 2.07 -8.89
CA ILE A 51 -2.72 0.88 -9.40
C ILE A 51 -1.51 1.28 -10.23
N LEU A 52 -1.66 2.23 -11.16
CA LEU A 52 -0.56 2.68 -12.00
C LEU A 52 0.60 3.26 -11.18
N SER A 53 0.25 4.10 -10.20
CA SER A 53 1.21 4.73 -9.30
C SER A 53 1.95 3.70 -8.46
N TRP A 54 1.23 2.74 -7.89
CA TRP A 54 1.81 1.67 -7.08
C TRP A 54 2.69 0.73 -7.89
N CYS A 55 2.28 0.34 -9.10
CA CYS A 55 3.11 -0.45 -10.01
C CYS A 55 4.43 0.27 -10.34
N THR A 56 4.37 1.59 -10.58
CA THR A 56 5.57 2.41 -10.83
C THR A 56 6.49 2.46 -9.60
N GLN A 57 5.91 2.60 -8.41
CA GLN A 57 6.64 2.53 -7.14
C GLN A 57 7.34 1.16 -7.00
N LEU A 58 6.62 0.06 -7.18
CA LEU A 58 7.18 -1.29 -7.07
C LEU A 58 8.35 -1.54 -8.01
N VAL A 59 8.25 -1.09 -9.27
CA VAL A 59 9.34 -1.24 -10.25
C VAL A 59 10.58 -0.46 -9.80
N THR A 60 10.39 0.74 -9.25
CA THR A 60 11.47 1.57 -8.71
C THR A 60 12.11 0.90 -7.51
N GLU A 61 11.31 0.52 -6.51
CA GLU A 61 11.80 -0.13 -5.28
C GLU A 61 12.50 -1.45 -5.60
N LEU A 62 11.97 -2.26 -6.52
CA LEU A 62 12.61 -3.51 -6.95
C LEU A 62 13.97 -3.27 -7.64
N SER A 63 14.14 -2.13 -8.32
CA SER A 63 15.42 -1.75 -8.94
C SER A 63 16.45 -1.24 -7.93
N GLU A 64 16.01 -0.84 -6.74
CA GLU A 64 16.86 -0.34 -5.65
C GLU A 64 17.21 -1.42 -4.60
N LEU A 65 16.65 -2.63 -4.74
CA LEU A 65 17.00 -3.84 -3.98
C LEU A 65 18.32 -4.47 -4.45
#